data_AF-A0AAD4M8B0-F1
#
_entry.id   AF-A0AAD4M8B0-F1
#
_cell.length_a   1.000
_cell.length_b   1.000
_cell.length_c   1.000
_cell.angle_alpha   90.00
_cell.angle_beta   90.00
_cell.angle_gamma   90.00
#
_symmetry.space_group_name_H-M   'P 1'
#
loop_
_entity.id
_entity.type
_entity.pdbx_description
1 polymer ?
#
loop_
_entity_poly.entity_id
_entity_poly.type
_entity_poly.pdbx_seq_one_letter_code
_entity_poly.pdbx_strand_id
1 'polypeptide(L)'
;MKFYLFNLTGSTVFVKNEEGTKHTFKLSVLPNATTTIPAGNRKFMLSSVGGIPEITFEKALHEFEVEQQYVINPSKKFSFRWGLLAMPEDCPWRIYREQTSRKCIDILILPKRP
;
A
#
# COMPACT_ATOMS: atom_id res chain seq x y z
N MET A 1 -11.04 1.75 -14.30
CA MET A 1 -10.79 2.65 -13.15
C MET A 1 -9.30 2.68 -12.92
N LYS A 2 -8.65 3.84 -12.80
CA LYS A 2 -7.23 4.00 -12.45
C LYS A 2 -7.11 4.30 -10.96
N PHE A 3 -6.09 3.77 -10.30
CA PHE A 3 -5.77 4.13 -8.92
C PHE A 3 -4.42 4.85 -8.88
N TYR A 4 -4.38 6.00 -8.21
CA TYR A 4 -3.16 6.76 -7.96
C TYR A 4 -2.79 6.61 -6.50
N LEU A 5 -1.60 6.07 -6.23
CA LEU A 5 -1.11 5.84 -4.88
C LEU A 5 -0.07 6.90 -4.51
N PHE A 6 -0.29 7.56 -3.39
CA PHE A 6 0.60 8.56 -2.81
C PHE A 6 1.17 7.99 -1.51
N ASN A 7 2.47 7.69 -1.48
CA ASN A 7 3.15 7.19 -0.30
C ASN A 7 3.84 8.34 0.43
N LEU A 8 3.26 8.81 1.55
CA LEU A 8 3.90 9.80 2.43
C LEU A 8 4.45 9.18 3.71
N THR A 9 4.68 7.86 3.69
CA THR A 9 5.36 7.17 4.78
C THR A 9 6.87 7.28 4.59
N GLY A 10 7.63 7.11 5.68
CA GLY A 10 9.09 7.00 5.62
C GLY A 10 9.59 5.66 5.06
N SER A 11 8.70 4.75 4.68
CA SER A 11 9.04 3.38 4.28
C SER A 11 8.65 3.11 2.82
N THR A 12 9.42 2.24 2.16
CA THR A 12 9.02 1.72 0.86
C THR A 12 7.82 0.79 1.03
N VAL A 13 6.78 1.01 0.24
CA VAL A 13 5.58 0.18 0.24
C VAL A 13 5.56 -0.68 -1.01
N PHE A 14 5.26 -1.97 -0.85
CA PHE A 14 5.11 -2.89 -1.98
C PHE A 14 3.64 -3.11 -2.26
N VAL A 15 3.27 -2.97 -3.53
CA VAL A 15 1.91 -3.20 -4.02
C VAL A 15 1.91 -4.47 -4.84
N LYS A 16 1.08 -5.44 -4.47
CA LYS A 16 0.84 -6.68 -5.21
C LYS A 16 -0.65 -6.74 -5.61
N ASN A 17 -0.99 -7.29 -6.76
CA ASN A 17 -2.41 -7.58 -7.07
C ASN A 17 -2.92 -8.74 -6.19
N GLU A 18 -4.16 -8.67 -5.73
CA GLU A 18 -4.84 -9.76 -5.03
C GLU A 18 -5.81 -10.45 -6.00
N GLU A 19 -5.28 -11.16 -7.01
CA GLU A 19 -6.09 -12.00 -7.90
C GLU A 19 -5.36 -13.31 -8.24
N GLY A 20 -6.12 -14.41 -8.27
CA GLY A 20 -5.67 -15.76 -8.64
C GLY A 20 -5.41 -15.96 -10.15
N THR A 21 -4.82 -14.97 -10.82
CA THR A 21 -4.49 -15.00 -12.26
C THR A 21 -2.98 -14.93 -12.50
N LYS A 22 -2.54 -15.44 -13.66
CA LYS A 22 -1.11 -15.64 -14.07
C LYS A 22 -0.24 -14.38 -14.15
N HIS A 23 -0.77 -13.19 -13.89
CA HIS A 23 -0.06 -11.92 -14.03
C HIS A 23 -0.09 -11.12 -12.73
N THR A 24 0.51 -11.69 -11.68
CA THR A 24 0.84 -10.94 -10.47
C THR A 24 1.94 -9.94 -10.81
N PHE A 25 1.66 -8.65 -10.67
CA PHE A 25 2.69 -7.61 -10.77
C PHE A 25 3.00 -7.05 -9.38
N LYS A 26 4.29 -6.88 -9.09
CA LYS A 26 4.80 -6.30 -7.85
C LYS A 26 5.37 -4.92 -8.20
N LEU A 27 4.87 -3.88 -7.53
CA LEU A 27 5.38 -2.52 -7.65
C LEU A 27 5.97 -2.09 -6.30
N SER A 28 7.11 -1.42 -6.33
CA SER A 28 7.66 -0.72 -5.17
C SER A 28 7.34 0.77 -5.26
N VAL A 29 7.00 1.37 -4.13
CA VAL A 29 6.67 2.80 -4.02
C VAL A 29 7.51 3.38 -2.93
N LEU A 30 8.49 4.20 -3.32
CA LEU A 30 9.42 4.84 -2.40
C LEU A 30 8.72 5.84 -1.46
N PRO A 31 9.35 6.21 -0.34
CA PRO A 31 8.91 7.32 0.50
C PRO A 31 8.72 8.61 -0.31
N ASN A 32 7.64 9.34 -0.04
CA ASN A 32 7.24 10.56 -0.74
C ASN A 32 7.07 10.42 -2.26
N ALA A 33 6.99 9.19 -2.78
CA ALA A 33 6.77 8.92 -4.19
C ALA A 33 5.29 8.62 -4.47
N THR A 34 4.94 8.74 -5.75
CA THR A 34 3.60 8.41 -6.26
C THR A 34 3.70 7.37 -7.35
N THR A 35 2.72 6.47 -7.43
CA THR A 35 2.64 5.50 -8.52
C THR A 35 1.20 5.33 -9.02
N THR A 36 1.06 4.93 -10.28
CA THR A 36 -0.24 4.51 -10.81
C THR A 36 -0.36 3.01 -10.71
N ILE A 37 -1.42 2.52 -10.08
CA ILE A 37 -1.74 1.10 -10.05
C ILE A 37 -2.59 0.80 -11.32
N PRO A 38 -2.21 -0.23 -12.10
CA PRO A 38 -2.92 -0.65 -13.30
C PRO A 38 -4.44 -0.76 -13.10
N ALA A 39 -5.16 -0.28 -14.12
CA ALA A 39 -6.61 -0.27 -14.13
C ALA A 39 -7.16 -1.69 -14.33
N GLY A 40 -7.59 -2.33 -13.25
CA GLY A 40 -8.13 -3.69 -13.27
C GLY A 40 -8.23 -4.29 -11.86
N ASN A 41 -7.32 -3.87 -10.98
CA ASN A 41 -7.27 -4.39 -9.62
C ASN A 41 -8.47 -3.90 -8.79
N ARG A 42 -9.45 -4.77 -8.54
CA ARG A 42 -10.54 -4.47 -7.59
C ARG A 42 -10.03 -4.37 -6.16
N LYS A 43 -8.92 -5.06 -5.87
CA LYS A 43 -8.19 -5.06 -4.62
C LYS A 43 -6.69 -5.17 -4.88
N PHE A 44 -5.87 -4.68 -3.98
CA PHE A 44 -4.43 -4.85 -4.03
C PHE A 44 -3.91 -5.00 -2.61
N MET A 45 -2.73 -5.59 -2.47
CA MET A 45 -2.10 -5.88 -1.20
C MET A 45 -0.91 -4.95 -0.98
N LEU A 46 -0.84 -4.37 0.20
CA LEU A 46 0.29 -3.57 0.67
C LEU A 46 1.18 -4.43 1.58
N SER A 47 2.49 -4.37 1.40
CA SER A 47 3.45 -4.89 2.38
C SER A 47 4.55 -3.89 2.71
N SER A 48 5.00 -3.93 3.96
CA SER A 48 6.00 -3.01 4.54
C SER A 48 7.44 -3.45 4.29
N VAL A 49 7.65 -4.67 3.79
CA VAL A 49 8.97 -5.29 3.74
C VAL A 49 9.73 -4.87 2.48
N GLY A 50 10.68 -3.96 2.69
CA GLY A 50 11.76 -3.62 1.76
C GLY A 50 12.96 -3.02 2.46
N GLY A 51 13.44 -3.70 3.52
CA GLY A 51 14.76 -3.44 4.09
C GLY A 51 15.76 -4.45 3.55
N ILE A 52 16.62 -4.05 2.62
CA ILE A 52 18.04 -4.37 2.78
C ILE A 52 18.66 -3.05 3.23
N PRO A 53 18.80 -2.78 4.55
CA PRO A 53 19.97 -2.04 4.97
C PRO A 53 21.16 -2.97 4.76
N GLU A 54 22.25 -2.47 4.18
CA GLU A 54 23.50 -3.22 4.04
C GLU A 54 23.79 -4.03 5.31
N ILE A 55 23.62 -5.35 5.21
CA ILE A 55 23.92 -6.26 6.30
C ILE A 55 25.44 -6.31 6.39
N THR A 56 26.01 -5.49 7.27
CA THR A 56 27.27 -5.86 7.92
C THR A 56 26.99 -7.22 8.57
N PHE A 57 27.76 -8.22 8.17
CA PHE A 57 27.48 -9.66 8.27
C PHE A 57 27.29 -10.24 9.69
N GLU A 58 27.12 -9.42 10.72
CA GLU A 58 27.04 -9.85 12.12
C GLU A 58 25.65 -9.64 12.79
N LYS A 59 24.65 -9.09 12.08
CA LYS A 59 23.31 -8.83 12.67
C LYS A 59 22.14 -9.59 12.02
N ALA A 60 22.41 -10.58 11.17
CA ALA A 60 21.37 -11.29 10.41
C ALA A 60 20.62 -12.40 11.19
N LEU A 61 20.72 -12.46 12.52
CA LEU A 61 20.22 -13.58 13.32
C LEU A 61 18.99 -13.28 14.21
N HIS A 62 18.34 -12.11 14.12
CA HIS A 62 17.28 -11.79 15.09
C HIS A 62 15.93 -11.23 14.64
N GLU A 63 15.67 -10.98 13.36
CA GLU A 63 14.34 -10.52 12.97
C GLU A 63 13.92 -11.21 11.67
N PHE A 64 13.28 -12.37 11.80
CA PHE A 64 12.22 -12.73 10.87
C PHE A 64 11.11 -11.68 11.04
N GLU A 65 11.28 -10.49 10.48
CA GLU A 65 10.17 -9.54 10.34
C GLU A 65 9.10 -10.24 9.51
N VAL A 66 8.06 -10.71 10.19
CA VAL A 66 6.89 -11.32 9.55
C VAL A 66 6.34 -10.29 8.57
N GLU A 67 6.38 -10.60 7.27
CA GLU A 67 5.83 -9.72 6.23
C GLU A 67 4.34 -9.52 6.51
N GLN A 68 3.98 -8.37 7.10
CA GLN A 68 2.59 -8.01 7.29
C GLN A 68 2.02 -7.52 5.96
N GLN A 69 0.96 -8.20 5.53
CA GLN A 69 0.30 -7.94 4.26
C GLN A 69 -1.13 -7.47 4.49
N TYR A 70 -1.51 -6.36 3.86
CA TYR A 70 -2.81 -5.73 4.04
C TYR A 70 -3.56 -5.61 2.72
N VAL A 71 -4.72 -6.25 2.63
CA VAL A 71 -5.60 -6.19 1.46
C VAL A 71 -6.42 -4.90 1.47
N ILE A 72 -6.28 -4.12 0.41
CA ILE A 72 -6.97 -2.85 0.19
C ILE A 72 -8.04 -3.01 -0.88
N ASN A 73 -9.28 -2.69 -0.52
CA ASN A 73 -10.39 -2.60 -1.47
C ASN A 73 -10.81 -1.14 -1.68
N PRO A 74 -10.23 -0.45 -2.69
CA PRO A 74 -10.53 0.96 -2.96
C PRO A 74 -11.92 1.18 -3.60
N SER A 75 -12.60 0.11 -4.02
CA SER A 75 -13.87 0.16 -4.76
C SER A 75 -15.13 0.25 -3.89
N LYS A 76 -15.01 0.08 -2.55
CA LYS A 76 -16.13 0.39 -1.64
C LYS A 76 -16.56 1.84 -1.89
N LYS A 77 -17.80 2.24 -1.63
CA LYS A 77 -18.22 3.66 -1.78
C LYS A 77 -18.05 4.39 -0.45
N PHE A 78 -17.60 5.64 -0.50
CA PHE A 78 -17.58 6.58 0.63
C PHE A 78 -18.22 7.87 0.17
N SER A 79 -18.97 8.50 1.07
CA SER A 79 -19.80 9.68 0.81
C SER A 79 -19.06 11.01 1.03
N PHE A 80 -17.80 11.00 1.47
CA PHE A 80 -17.04 12.19 1.84
C PHE A 80 -15.71 12.31 1.09
N ARG A 81 -15.21 13.54 0.93
CA ARG A 81 -13.85 13.83 0.45
C ARG A 81 -12.84 13.20 1.43
N TRP A 82 -11.82 12.52 0.90
CA TRP A 82 -10.85 11.70 1.66
C TRP A 82 -11.46 10.77 2.71
N GLY A 83 -12.14 9.71 2.26
CA GLY A 83 -12.65 8.66 3.14
C GLY A 83 -11.53 7.77 3.68
N LEU A 84 -11.44 7.62 5.00
CA LEU A 84 -10.53 6.69 5.67
C LEU A 84 -10.99 5.23 5.44
N LEU A 85 -10.09 4.38 4.96
CA LEU A 85 -10.34 2.94 4.86
C LEU A 85 -10.19 2.29 6.23
N ALA A 86 -11.18 1.47 6.59
CA ALA A 86 -11.09 0.63 7.79
C ALA A 86 -9.98 -0.41 7.57
N MET A 87 -8.95 -0.33 8.41
CA MET A 87 -7.81 -1.23 8.43
C MET A 87 -7.75 -1.96 9.77
N PRO A 88 -7.14 -3.16 9.82
CA PRO A 88 -6.80 -3.81 11.09
C PRO A 88 -6.04 -2.88 12.04
N GLU A 89 -6.18 -3.11 13.35
CA GLU A 89 -5.55 -2.27 14.38
C GLU A 89 -4.02 -2.27 14.27
N ASP A 90 -3.44 -3.42 13.95
CA ASP A 90 -2.02 -3.67 13.74
C ASP A 90 -1.45 -3.03 12.46
N CYS A 91 -2.31 -2.61 11.52
CA CYS A 91 -1.84 -1.96 10.29
C CYS A 91 -1.07 -0.67 10.62
N PRO A 92 0.20 -0.50 10.20
CA PRO A 92 1.01 0.65 10.60
C PRO A 92 0.62 1.95 9.88
N TRP A 93 -0.32 1.91 8.94
CA TRP A 93 -0.69 3.04 8.10
C TRP A 93 -2.14 3.47 8.24
N ARG A 94 -2.38 4.76 7.99
CA ARG A 94 -3.70 5.32 7.71
C ARG A 94 -3.84 5.46 6.20
N ILE A 95 -4.87 4.84 5.64
CA ILE A 95 -5.07 4.80 4.19
C ILE A 95 -6.36 5.56 3.87
N TYR A 96 -6.23 6.67 3.18
CA TYR A 96 -7.35 7.48 2.72
C TYR A 96 -7.59 7.24 1.25
N ARG A 97 -8.82 7.52 0.82
CA ARG A 97 -9.19 7.48 -0.58
C ARG A 97 -10.12 8.62 -0.96
N GLU A 98 -9.93 9.13 -2.17
CA GLU A 98 -10.80 10.13 -2.77
C GLU A 98 -11.14 9.73 -4.19
N GLN A 99 -12.42 9.80 -4.56
CA GLN A 99 -12.83 9.63 -5.95
C GLN A 99 -12.71 10.99 -6.65
N THR A 100 -11.61 11.20 -7.37
CA THR A 100 -11.35 12.44 -8.11
C THR A 100 -12.10 12.52 -9.44
N SER A 101 -12.43 11.36 -10.04
CA SER A 101 -13.31 11.32 -11.22
C SER A 101 -14.09 10.01 -11.31
N ARG A 102 -15.01 9.89 -12.28
CA ARG A 102 -15.70 8.61 -12.57
C ARG A 102 -14.74 7.46 -12.90
N LYS A 103 -13.51 7.77 -13.30
CA LYS A 103 -12.51 6.78 -13.73
C LYS A 103 -11.25 6.76 -12.86
N CYS A 104 -11.11 7.67 -11.89
CA CYS A 104 -9.90 7.84 -11.09
C CYS A 104 -10.22 7.82 -9.60
N ILE A 105 -9.40 7.10 -8.85
CA ILE A 105 -9.41 7.09 -7.39
C ILE A 105 -7.99 7.36 -6.91
N ASP A 106 -7.86 8.31 -6.00
CA ASP A 106 -6.61 8.66 -5.35
C ASP A 106 -6.57 7.96 -4.00
N ILE A 107 -5.42 7.39 -3.65
CA ILE A 107 -5.17 6.63 -2.43
C ILE A 107 -3.96 7.25 -1.74
N LEU A 108 -4.14 7.73 -0.52
CA LEU A 108 -3.10 8.35 0.27
C LEU A 108 -2.71 7.44 1.44
N ILE A 109 -1.44 7.09 1.52
CA ILE A 109 -0.87 6.31 2.63
C ILE A 109 -0.08 7.24 3.54
N LEU A 110 -0.48 7.30 4.81
CA LEU A 110 0.22 8.01 5.88
C LEU A 110 0.65 7.03 6.98
N PRO A 111 1.75 7.29 7.72
CA PRO A 111 2.05 6.53 8.93
C PRO A 111 0.98 6.78 10.00
N LYS A 112 0.62 5.75 10.79
CA LYS A 112 -0.03 5.98 12.08
C LYS A 112 1.01 6.65 12.97
N ARG A 113 0.71 7.83 13.52
CA ARG A 113 1.56 8.43 14.56
C ARG A 113 1.56 7.47 15.77
N PRO A 114 2.71 7.23 16.41
CA PRO A 114 2.77 6.51 17.69
C PRO A 114 1.96 7.26 18.76
#